data_AF-A0A806TMH0-F1
#
_entry.id   AF-A0A806TMH0-F1
#
_cell.length_a   1.000
_cell.length_b   1.000
_cell.length_c   1.000
_cell.angle_alpha   90.00
_cell.angle_beta   90.00
_cell.angle_gamma   90.00
#
_symmetry.space_group_name_H-M   'P 1'
#
loop_
_entity.id
_entity.type
_entity.pdbx_description
1 polymer ?
#
loop_
_entity_poly.entity_id
_entity_poly.type
_entity_poly.pdbx_seq_one_letter_code
_entity_poly.pdbx_strand_id
1 'polypeptide(L)' 'MKFSEKGEQSFQQVNPVFGIHFHDFIDRESEASSLELASEFGLTLRDIQKLRKQLDRS' A
#
# COMPACT_ATOMS: atom_id res chain seq x y z
N MET A 1 19.36 24.37 23.55
CA MET A 1 18.95 24.60 22.15
C MET A 1 17.65 23.86 21.91
N LYS A 2 16.66 24.53 21.30
CA LYS A 2 15.40 23.96 20.83
C LYS A 2 15.70 23.08 19.62
N PHE A 3 15.15 21.86 19.57
CA PHE A 3 14.28 21.40 18.48
C PHE A 3 13.77 20.00 18.84
N SER A 4 12.48 19.91 19.11
CA SER A 4 11.73 18.67 19.04
C SER A 4 11.69 18.26 17.57
N GLU A 5 12.53 17.32 17.17
CA GLU A 5 12.45 16.76 15.83
C GLU A 5 11.34 15.71 15.80
N LYS A 6 10.44 15.94 14.84
CA LYS A 6 9.20 15.23 14.57
C LYS A 6 9.47 13.74 14.35
N GLY A 7 8.43 12.95 14.62
CA GLY A 7 8.43 11.50 14.46
C GLY A 7 8.99 11.04 13.11
N GLU A 8 10.12 10.36 13.19
CA GLU A 8 10.47 9.37 12.18
C GLU A 8 9.55 8.17 12.41
N GLN A 9 8.50 8.15 11.60
CA GLN A 9 7.68 6.97 11.39
C GLN A 9 8.62 5.80 11.08
N SER A 10 8.66 4.86 12.01
CA SER A 10 9.29 3.57 11.90
C SER A 10 8.54 2.71 10.86
N PHE A 11 8.54 3.13 9.59
CA PHE A 11 8.17 2.30 8.44
C PHE A 11 9.37 1.50 7.92
N GLN A 12 10.31 1.22 8.81
CA GLN A 12 11.53 0.49 8.54
C GLN A 12 11.26 -1.01 8.51
N GLN A 13 10.39 -1.49 7.60
CA GLN A 13 10.35 -2.85 7.04
C GLN A 13 9.55 -2.88 5.72
N VAL A 14 9.77 -1.92 4.82
CA VAL A 14 9.24 -2.04 3.45
C VAL A 14 10.10 -3.07 2.71
N ASN A 15 9.57 -4.28 2.59
CA ASN A 15 10.07 -5.29 1.67
C ASN A 15 10.18 -4.65 0.26
N PRO A 16 11.38 -4.43 -0.29
CA PRO A 16 11.55 -3.68 -1.54
C PRO A 16 10.92 -4.35 -2.76
N VAL A 17 10.52 -5.62 -2.64
CA VAL A 17 9.77 -6.36 -3.67
C VAL A 17 8.35 -5.79 -3.85
N PHE A 18 7.76 -5.19 -2.82
CA PHE A 18 6.40 -4.66 -2.88
C PHE A 18 6.33 -3.14 -3.06
N GLY A 19 7.42 -2.40 -2.85
CA GLY A 19 7.36 -0.92 -2.84
C GLY A 19 6.88 -0.31 -4.17
N ILE A 20 7.29 -0.90 -5.31
CA ILE A 20 6.97 -0.39 -6.65
C ILE A 20 5.54 -0.79 -7.03
N HIS A 21 5.23 -2.09 -6.92
CA HIS A 21 3.89 -2.63 -7.19
C HIS A 21 2.81 -2.07 -6.25
N PHE A 22 3.16 -1.71 -5.01
CA PHE A 22 2.22 -1.12 -4.06
C PHE A 22 1.86 0.32 -4.41
N HIS A 23 2.81 1.12 -4.91
CA HIS A 23 2.50 2.47 -5.38
C HIS A 23 1.60 2.41 -6.62
N ASP A 24 1.95 1.55 -7.58
CA ASP A 24 1.11 1.30 -8.77
C ASP A 24 -0.29 0.79 -8.38
N PHE A 25 -0.38 -0.01 -7.32
CA PHE A 25 -1.65 -0.48 -6.78
C PHE A 25 -2.50 0.67 -6.22
N ILE A 26 -1.90 1.59 -5.45
CA ILE A 26 -2.62 2.74 -4.88
C ILE A 26 -3.17 3.65 -5.98
N ASP A 27 -2.35 3.97 -6.98
CA ASP A 27 -2.76 4.81 -8.10
C ASP A 27 -3.93 4.16 -8.87
N ARG A 28 -3.88 2.85 -9.09
CA ARG A 28 -4.95 2.13 -9.78
C ARG A 28 -6.15 1.76 -8.93
N GLU A 29 -6.04 1.72 -7.59
CA GLU A 29 -7.15 1.33 -6.71
C GLU A 29 -8.37 2.24 -6.86
N SER A 30 -8.14 3.52 -7.17
CA SER A 30 -9.19 4.51 -7.35
C SER A 30 -9.97 4.33 -8.66
N GLU A 31 -9.36 3.73 -9.68
CA GLU A 31 -9.92 3.66 -11.04
C GLU A 31 -10.31 2.23 -11.44
N ALA A 32 -9.60 1.22 -10.96
CA ALA A 32 -9.75 -0.17 -11.35
C ALA A 32 -10.65 -0.97 -10.39
N SER A 33 -11.37 -1.95 -10.95
CA SER A 33 -12.16 -2.89 -10.15
C SER A 33 -11.27 -3.87 -9.38
N SER A 34 -11.78 -4.41 -8.27
CA SER A 34 -11.03 -5.38 -7.44
C SER A 34 -10.62 -6.63 -8.21
N LEU A 35 -11.38 -7.00 -9.25
CA LEU A 35 -11.07 -8.11 -10.15
C LEU A 35 -9.86 -7.79 -11.06
N GLU A 36 -9.79 -6.57 -11.57
CA GLU A 36 -8.71 -6.12 -12.45
C GLU A 36 -7.40 -6.03 -11.68
N LEU A 37 -7.45 -5.46 -10.47
CA LEU A 37 -6.30 -5.40 -9.56
C LEU A 37 -5.82 -6.81 -9.18
N ALA A 38 -6.73 -7.74 -8.89
CA ALA A 38 -6.37 -9.13 -8.60
C ALA A 38 -5.64 -9.78 -9.79
N SER A 39 -6.14 -9.57 -11.01
CA SER A 39 -5.53 -10.15 -12.22
C SER A 39 -4.19 -9.51 -12.58
N GLU A 40 -4.05 -8.19 -12.40
CA GLU A 40 -2.87 -7.43 -12.78
C GLU A 40 -1.69 -7.67 -11.83
N PHE A 41 -1.97 -7.70 -10.52
CA PHE A 41 -0.94 -7.89 -9.49
C PHE A 41 -0.75 -9.37 -9.10
N GLY A 42 -1.49 -10.29 -9.72
CA GLY A 42 -1.44 -11.72 -9.40
C GLY A 42 -1.90 -12.03 -7.98
N LEU A 43 -2.82 -11.22 -7.45
CA LEU A 43 -3.33 -11.29 -6.08
C LEU A 43 -4.72 -11.90 -6.05
N THR A 44 -5.11 -12.47 -4.91
CA THR A 44 -6.50 -12.88 -4.72
C THR A 44 -7.37 -11.68 -4.36
N LEU A 45 -8.68 -11.73 -4.67
CA LEU A 45 -9.65 -10.71 -4.25
C LEU A 45 -9.63 -10.44 -2.74
N ARG A 46 -9.30 -11.47 -1.94
CA ARG A 46 -9.18 -11.35 -0.48
C ARG A 46 -7.96 -10.53 -0.08
N ASP A 47 -6.86 -10.66 -0.81
CA ASP A 47 -5.65 -9.87 -0.58
C ASP A 47 -5.89 -8.42 -0.97
N ILE A 48 -6.58 -8.15 -2.08
CA ILE A 48 -7.02 -6.80 -2.46
C ILE A 48 -7.85 -6.17 -1.33
N GLN A 49 -8.83 -6.87 -0.77
CA GLN A 49 -9.63 -6.35 0.34
C GLN A 49 -8.80 -6.05 1.60
N LYS A 50 -7.83 -6.90 1.93
CA LYS A 50 -6.92 -6.65 3.06
C LYS A 50 -6.05 -5.41 2.81
N LEU A 51 -5.54 -5.27 1.59
CA LEU A 51 -4.76 -4.12 1.15
C LEU A 51 -5.56 -2.81 1.31
N ARG A 52 -6.78 -2.75 0.76
CA ARG A 52 -7.67 -1.58 0.92
C ARG A 52 -7.90 -1.22 2.40
N LYS A 53 -8.13 -2.25 3.23
CA LYS A 53 -8.36 -2.06 4.67
C LYS A 53 -7.11 -1.59 5.43
N GLN A 54 -5.92 -1.91 4.95
CA GLN A 54 -4.67 -1.40 5.52
C GLN A 54 -4.39 0.03 5.06
N LEU A 55 -4.72 0.37 3.81
CA LEU A 55 -4.65 1.73 3.27
C LEU A 55 -5.57 2.69 4.02
N ASP A 56 -6.83 2.31 4.26
CA ASP A 56 -7.81 3.12 5.01
C ASP A 56 -7.41 3.37 6.49
N ARG A 57 -6.51 2.55 7.03
CA ARG A 57 -6.01 2.66 8.42
C ARG A 57 -4.74 3.51 8.57
N SER A 58 -4.09 3.90 7.48
CA SER A 58 -2.80 4.60 7.48
C SER A 58 -2.99 6.09 7.21
#